data_AF-A0A9P5YLP4-F1
#
_entry.id   AF-A0A9P5YLP4-F1
#
_cell.length_a   1.000
_cell.length_b   1.000
_cell.length_c   1.000
_cell.angle_alpha   90.00
_cell.angle_beta   90.00
_cell.angle_gamma   90.00
#
_symmetry.space_group_name_H-M   'P 1'
#
loop_
_entity.id
_entity.type
_entity.pdbx_description
1 polymer ?
#
loop_
_entity_poly.entity_id
_entity_poly.type
_entity_poly.pdbx_seq_one_letter_code
_entity_poly.pdbx_strand_id
1 'polypeptide(L)'
;SYRIQLPRSLKQRGVHDVFHASLLRIHIPNDDRLFPGREFSQLNTGIDAEPEWAVDKFLGHSGRGSDARFKVLWKSGDITWLPYSKVSHLRALEEYLE
;
A
#
# COMPACT_ATOMS: atom_id res chain seq x y z
N SER A 1 -28.13 -11.59 15.09
CA SER A 1 -27.25 -10.63 14.38
C SER A 1 -27.10 -9.38 15.24
N TYR A 2 -25.97 -8.68 15.13
CA TYR A 2 -25.68 -7.46 15.88
C TYR A 2 -25.13 -6.41 14.91
N ARG A 3 -25.58 -5.16 15.06
CA ARG A 3 -25.16 -4.06 14.18
C ARG A 3 -24.08 -3.22 14.86
N ILE A 4 -22.98 -2.97 14.16
CA ILE A 4 -21.92 -2.07 14.64
C ILE A 4 -21.80 -0.85 13.75
N GLN A 5 -21.43 0.29 14.33
CA GLN A 5 -21.13 1.47 13.53
C GLN A 5 -19.79 1.27 12.82
N LEU A 6 -19.83 1.05 11.51
CA LEU A 6 -18.63 0.96 10.69
C LEU A 6 -18.19 2.35 10.18
N PRO A 7 -16.87 2.61 10.12
CA PRO A 7 -16.30 3.74 9.38
C PRO A 7 -16.76 3.77 7.92
N ARG A 8 -16.83 4.99 7.35
CA ARG A 8 -17.27 5.19 5.95
C ARG A 8 -16.42 4.43 4.94
N SER A 9 -15.10 4.34 5.17
CA SER A 9 -14.16 3.62 4.32
C SER A 9 -14.50 2.13 4.20
N LEU A 10 -14.92 1.47 5.29
CA LEU A 10 -15.33 0.07 5.25
C LEU A 10 -16.67 -0.12 4.55
N LYS A 11 -17.61 0.81 4.72
CA LYS A 11 -18.90 0.78 4.02
C LYS A 11 -18.74 0.97 2.51
N GLN A 12 -17.86 1.88 2.08
CA GLN A 12 -17.52 2.09 0.67
C GLN A 12 -16.94 0.84 0.02
N ARG A 13 -16.25 0.00 0.80
CA ARG A 13 -15.71 -1.29 0.36
C ARG A 13 -16.74 -2.43 0.37
N GLY A 14 -18.00 -2.15 0.69
CA GLY A 14 -19.07 -3.15 0.72
C GLY A 14 -19.11 -4.00 2.00
N VAL A 15 -18.40 -3.62 3.06
CA VAL A 15 -18.48 -4.34 4.34
C VAL A 15 -19.83 -4.07 5.00
N HIS A 16 -20.59 -5.14 5.25
CA HIS A 16 -21.87 -5.06 5.96
C HIS A 16 -21.65 -4.78 7.44
N ASP A 17 -22.51 -3.94 8.01
CA ASP A 17 -22.48 -3.55 9.42
C ASP A 17 -23.12 -4.57 10.36
N VAL A 18 -23.55 -5.72 9.84
CA VAL A 18 -24.26 -6.78 10.56
C VAL A 18 -23.35 -7.98 10.76
N PHE A 19 -23.10 -8.34 12.02
CA PHE A 19 -22.24 -9.46 12.41
C PHE A 19 -22.98 -10.49 13.26
N HIS A 20 -22.42 -11.70 13.36
CA HIS A 20 -22.92 -12.72 14.26
C HIS A 20 -22.53 -12.37 15.70
N ALA A 21 -23.51 -12.20 16.60
CA ALA A 21 -23.27 -11.66 17.94
C ALA A 21 -22.29 -12.52 18.77
N SER A 22 -22.33 -13.85 18.63
CA SER A 22 -21.43 -14.76 19.36
C SER A 22 -19.98 -14.75 18.87
N LEU A 23 -19.70 -14.15 17.71
CA LEU A 23 -18.34 -14.04 17.16
C LEU A 23 -17.69 -12.69 17.50
N LEU A 24 -18.44 -11.77 18.11
CA LEU A 24 -17.90 -10.49 18.53
C LEU A 24 -16.96 -10.68 19.71
N ARG A 25 -15.84 -9.96 19.68
CA ARG A 25 -14.82 -9.94 20.73
C ARG A 25 -14.64 -8.51 21.23
N ILE A 26 -14.27 -8.36 22.49
CA ILE A 26 -13.97 -7.06 23.08
C ILE A 26 -12.77 -6.45 22.35
N HIS A 27 -12.89 -5.18 21.97
CA HIS A 27 -11.80 -4.45 21.36
C HIS A 27 -10.72 -4.15 22.41
N ILE A 28 -9.48 -4.51 22.09
CA ILE A 28 -8.30 -4.14 22.87
C ILE A 28 -7.55 -3.07 22.05
N PRO A 29 -7.33 -1.86 22.59
CA PRO A 29 -6.62 -0.82 21.88
C PRO A 29 -5.15 -1.21 21.63
N ASN A 30 -4.55 -0.66 20.57
CA ASN A 30 -3.15 -0.88 20.25
C ASN A 30 -2.23 -0.28 21.33
N ASP A 31 -1.13 -0.97 21.64
CA ASP A 31 -0.03 -0.38 22.43
C ASP A 31 1.03 0.15 21.45
N ASP A 32 1.07 1.47 21.28
CA ASP A 32 1.97 2.11 20.32
C ASP A 32 3.45 2.00 20.70
N ARG A 33 3.78 1.68 21.96
CA ARG A 33 5.17 1.46 22.39
C ARG A 33 5.68 0.09 21.95
N LEU A 34 4.80 -0.92 21.99
CA LEU A 34 5.14 -2.29 21.59
C LEU A 34 4.92 -2.52 20.09
N PHE A 35 3.95 -1.83 19.49
CA PHE A 35 3.56 -1.99 18.10
C PHE A 35 3.44 -0.63 17.39
N PRO A 36 4.58 0.07 17.16
CA PRO A 36 4.57 1.30 16.39
C PRO A 36 4.14 1.02 14.95
N GLY A 37 3.35 1.93 14.37
CA GLY A 37 2.95 1.84 12.97
C GLY A 37 1.76 0.91 12.67
N ARG A 38 0.91 0.63 13.66
CA ARG A 38 -0.37 -0.11 13.46
C ARG A 38 -1.57 0.82 13.29
N GLU A 39 -1.39 1.93 12.59
CA GLU A 39 -2.50 2.82 12.27
C GLU A 39 -3.31 2.25 11.09
N PHE A 40 -4.63 2.48 11.06
CA PHE A 40 -5.51 1.92 10.04
C PHE A 40 -5.16 2.42 8.63
N SER A 41 -4.64 3.65 8.48
CA SER A 41 -4.16 4.15 7.19
C SER A 41 -2.91 3.42 6.68
N GLN A 42 -2.11 2.85 7.59
CA GLN A 42 -0.90 2.10 7.24
C GLN A 42 -1.21 0.65 6.88
N LEU A 43 -2.36 0.14 7.30
CA LEU A 43 -2.87 -1.14 6.84
C LEU A 43 -3.35 -0.96 5.41
N ASN A 44 -2.51 -1.38 4.45
CA ASN A 44 -2.73 -1.36 3.00
C ASN A 44 -3.94 -2.19 2.56
N THR A 45 -5.12 -1.79 3.02
CA THR A 45 -6.39 -2.52 2.93
C THR A 45 -7.39 -1.78 2.04
N GLY A 46 -6.99 -0.66 1.42
CA GLY A 46 -7.78 0.08 0.43
C GLY A 46 -7.71 -0.50 -0.97
N ILE A 47 -8.59 0.00 -1.85
CA ILE A 47 -8.51 -0.18 -3.31
C ILE A 47 -7.39 0.73 -3.87
N ASP A 48 -7.11 1.83 -3.15
CA ASP A 48 -5.98 2.74 -3.34
C ASP A 48 -4.79 2.30 -2.50
N ALA A 49 -4.49 1.00 -2.55
CA ALA A 49 -3.30 0.44 -1.94
C ALA A 49 -2.06 0.89 -2.73
N GLU A 50 -1.74 2.18 -2.67
CA GLU A 50 -0.70 2.85 -3.44
C GLU A 50 0.65 2.13 -3.26
N PRO A 51 1.10 1.34 -4.26
CA PRO A 51 2.45 0.79 -4.25
C PRO A 51 3.51 1.89 -4.43
N GLU A 52 3.07 3.11 -4.77
CA GLU A 52 3.91 4.26 -5.08
C GLU A 52 4.69 4.84 -3.89
N TRP A 53 4.28 4.58 -2.65
CA TRP A 53 4.84 5.31 -1.51
C TRP A 53 6.27 4.89 -1.15
N ALA A 54 6.77 3.78 -1.70
CA ALA A 54 8.11 3.28 -1.41
C ALA A 54 9.19 3.79 -2.38
N VAL A 55 8.82 4.22 -3.59
CA VAL A 55 9.80 4.68 -4.59
C VAL A 55 10.09 6.16 -4.37
N ASP A 56 11.38 6.52 -4.28
CA ASP A 56 11.83 7.91 -4.24
C ASP A 56 11.98 8.45 -5.66
N LYS A 57 12.81 7.81 -6.49
CA LYS A 57 13.02 8.16 -7.90
C LYS A 57 13.74 7.08 -8.69
N PHE A 58 13.71 7.20 -10.02
CA PHE A 58 14.56 6.43 -10.91
C PHE A 58 15.91 7.13 -11.10
N LEU A 59 16.99 6.37 -10.93
CA LEU A 59 18.37 6.87 -11.09
C LEU A 59 18.93 6.62 -12.49
N GLY A 60 18.29 5.74 -13.27
CA GLY A 60 18.78 5.33 -14.58
C GLY A 60 18.07 4.09 -15.11
N HIS A 61 18.28 3.77 -16.38
CA HIS A 61 17.83 2.53 -16.99
C HIS A 61 18.92 1.91 -17.89
N SER A 62 18.77 0.62 -18.17
CA SER A 62 19.61 -0.13 -19.10
C SER A 62 18.74 -1.09 -19.92
N GLY A 63 19.10 -1.31 -21.18
CA GLY A 63 18.29 -2.08 -22.13
C GLY A 63 17.24 -1.21 -22.85
N ARG A 64 16.32 -1.87 -23.58
CA ARG A 64 15.31 -1.19 -24.41
C ARG A 64 13.98 -1.94 -24.38
N GLY A 65 12.88 -1.19 -24.48
CA GLY A 65 11.54 -1.77 -24.58
C GLY A 65 11.15 -2.59 -23.35
N SER A 66 10.54 -3.75 -23.58
CA SER A 66 10.09 -4.66 -22.51
C SER A 66 11.22 -5.26 -21.68
N ASP A 67 12.43 -5.33 -22.25
CA ASP A 67 13.62 -5.91 -21.60
C ASP A 67 14.43 -4.88 -20.80
N ALA A 68 13.98 -3.62 -20.80
CA ALA A 68 14.61 -2.57 -20.02
C ALA A 68 14.54 -2.87 -18.52
N ARG A 69 15.63 -2.57 -17.83
CA ARG A 69 15.73 -2.61 -16.38
C ARG A 69 15.97 -1.20 -15.87
N PHE A 70 15.37 -0.90 -14.74
CA PHE A 70 15.36 0.42 -14.13
C PHE A 70 16.01 0.37 -12.75
N LYS A 71 16.89 1.33 -12.49
CA LYS A 71 17.54 1.52 -11.20
C LYS A 71 16.65 2.40 -10.33
N VAL A 72 16.03 1.79 -9.34
CA VAL A 72 15.06 2.41 -8.45
C VAL A 72 15.76 2.76 -7.12
N LEU A 73 15.64 4.01 -6.71
CA LEU A 73 15.95 4.44 -5.34
C LEU A 73 14.66 4.38 -4.52
N TRP A 74 14.70 3.64 -3.41
CA TRP A 74 13.60 3.56 -2.47
C TRP A 74 13.72 4.66 -1.41
N LYS A 75 12.60 5.05 -0.80
CA LYS A 75 12.60 6.01 0.32
C LYS A 75 13.34 5.50 1.56
N SER A 76 13.57 4.19 1.68
CA SER A 76 14.46 3.60 2.70
C SER A 76 15.95 3.89 2.45
N GLY A 77 16.30 4.39 1.25
CA GLY A 77 17.68 4.57 0.80
C GLY A 77 18.24 3.37 0.03
N ASP A 78 17.52 2.25 -0.03
CA ASP A 78 17.93 1.08 -0.80
C ASP A 78 17.91 1.36 -2.30
N ILE A 79 18.75 0.64 -3.05
CA ILE A 79 18.82 0.74 -4.51
C ILE A 79 18.66 -0.65 -5.12
N THR A 80 17.72 -0.80 -6.05
CA THR A 80 17.47 -2.08 -6.73
C THR A 80 17.26 -1.91 -8.24
N TRP A 81 17.49 -2.99 -8.99
CA TRP A 81 17.21 -3.06 -10.42
C TRP A 81 15.97 -3.88 -10.70
N LEU A 82 14.92 -3.24 -11.21
CA LEU A 82 13.65 -3.89 -11.54
C LEU A 82 13.40 -3.91 -13.06
N PRO A 83 12.77 -4.96 -13.61
CA PRO A 83 12.37 -4.99 -15.02
C PRO A 83 11.20 -4.02 -15.27
N TYR A 84 11.05 -3.56 -16.52
CA TYR A 84 9.99 -2.64 -16.95
C TYR A 84 8.59 -3.08 -16.48
N SER A 85 8.27 -4.37 -16.59
CA SER A 85 6.97 -4.93 -16.17
C SER A 85 6.62 -4.73 -14.69
N LYS A 86 7.62 -4.50 -13.83
CA LYS A 86 7.45 -4.24 -12.39
C LYS A 86 7.35 -2.76 -12.07
N VAL A 87 7.72 -1.88 -12.99
CA VAL A 87 7.79 -0.42 -12.76
C VAL A 87 6.87 0.37 -13.68
N SER A 88 6.27 -0.26 -14.70
CA SER A 88 5.44 0.38 -15.72
C SER A 88 4.16 1.04 -15.20
N HIS A 89 3.73 0.69 -13.98
CA HIS A 89 2.53 1.24 -13.34
C HIS A 89 2.86 2.35 -12.33
N LEU A 90 4.14 2.67 -12.13
CA LEU A 90 4.58 3.68 -11.19
C LEU A 90 4.62 5.04 -11.87
N ARG A 91 3.91 6.03 -11.33
CA ARG A 91 3.97 7.42 -11.80
C ARG A 91 5.39 7.98 -11.81
N ALA A 92 6.23 7.59 -10.84
CA ALA A 92 7.64 7.99 -10.81
C ALA A 92 8.41 7.61 -12.09
N LEU A 93 7.93 6.62 -12.87
CA LEU A 93 8.52 6.26 -14.16
C LEU A 93 8.15 7.27 -15.24
N GLU A 94 6.93 7.81 -15.22
CA GLU A 94 6.50 8.86 -16.14
C GLU A 94 7.37 10.11 -15.94
N GLU A 95 7.60 10.51 -14.69
CA GLU A 95 8.47 11.63 -14.32
C GLU A 95 9.95 11.43 -14.73
N TYR A 96 10.40 10.18 -14.90
CA TYR A 96 11.76 9.87 -15.35
C TYR A 96 11.91 9.90 -16.88
N LEU A 97 10.81 9.70 -17.62
CA LEU A 97 10.81 9.63 -19.08
C LEU A 97 10.41 10.96 -19.76
N GLU A 98 9.90 11.93 -18.99
CA GLU A 98 9.82 13.34 -19.40
C GLU A 98 11.21 13.98 -19.54
#